data_AF-A0A9D8LLV8-F1
#
_entry.id   AF-A0A9D8LLV8-F1
#
_cell.length_a   1.000
_cell.length_b   1.000
_cell.length_c   1.000
_cell.angle_alpha   90.00
_cell.angle_beta   90.00
_cell.angle_gamma   90.00
#
_symmetry.space_group_name_H-M   'P 1'
#
loop_
_entity.id
_entity.type
_entity.pdbx_description
1 polymer ?
#
loop_
_entity_poly.entity_id
_entity_poly.type
_entity_poly.pdbx_seq_one_letter_code
_entity_poly.pdbx_strand_id
1 'polypeptide(L)'
;MGRPDGTHRFDPASAYEMVTNSQIEQERWAFAMCNGRRGGRFAEMGAFDGFLHSNSYFLETEHGWQGVCVEPNPTLFASLRRNRSALCLQRAVYREPGRILSFLASQEIGTLAECRG
;
A
#
# COMPACT_ATOMS: atom_id res chain seq x y z
N MET A 1 34.86 -2.99 30.44
CA MET A 1 33.42 -3.16 30.15
C MET A 1 33.28 -3.22 28.63
N GLY A 2 33.09 -4.42 28.07
CA GLY A 2 33.06 -4.62 26.63
C GLY A 2 31.88 -3.89 26.00
N ARG A 3 32.10 -3.25 24.84
CA ARG A 3 30.99 -2.82 23.97
C ARG A 3 30.25 -4.08 23.50
N PRO A 4 28.91 -4.13 23.51
CA PRO A 4 28.21 -5.25 22.91
C PRO A 4 28.58 -5.33 21.43
N ASP A 5 28.93 -6.54 21.00
CA ASP A 5 29.36 -6.90 19.68
C ASP A 5 28.16 -7.10 18.72
N GLY A 6 28.43 -6.95 17.41
CA GLY A 6 27.79 -7.74 16.37
C GLY A 6 26.26 -7.65 16.21
N THR A 7 25.79 -6.53 15.68
CA THR A 7 24.71 -6.40 14.68
C THR A 7 23.89 -7.67 14.40
N HIS A 8 22.68 -7.75 14.97
CA HIS A 8 21.65 -8.65 14.44
C HIS A 8 21.24 -8.11 13.06
N ARG A 9 21.88 -8.61 12.00
CA ARG A 9 21.50 -8.26 10.63
C ARG A 9 20.13 -8.88 10.38
N PHE A 10 19.19 -8.06 9.92
CA PHE A 10 17.88 -8.54 9.53
C PHE A 10 18.04 -9.58 8.41
N ASP A 11 17.38 -10.73 8.55
CA ASP A 11 17.32 -11.77 7.53
C ASP A 11 16.10 -11.50 6.62
N PRO A 12 16.28 -11.16 5.33
CA PRO A 12 15.16 -10.95 4.42
C PRO A 12 14.20 -12.15 4.30
N ALA A 13 14.67 -13.38 4.53
CA ALA A 13 13.81 -14.56 4.48
C ALA A 13 12.74 -14.53 5.58
N SER A 14 13.05 -13.97 6.76
CA SER A 14 12.11 -13.89 7.87
C SER A 14 10.93 -12.95 7.58
N ALA A 15 11.02 -12.09 6.56
CA ALA A 15 9.88 -11.27 6.13
C ALA A 15 8.71 -12.12 5.63
N TYR A 16 8.97 -13.30 5.07
CA TYR A 16 7.94 -14.16 4.50
C TYR A 16 7.13 -14.95 5.55
N GLU A 17 7.49 -14.82 6.83
CA GLU A 17 6.72 -15.33 7.96
C GLU A 17 5.62 -14.34 8.40
N MET A 18 5.72 -13.08 7.98
CA MET A 18 4.81 -11.99 8.33
C MET A 18 3.43 -12.21 7.71
N VAL A 19 2.34 -11.78 8.34
CA VAL A 19 1.01 -11.83 7.72
C VAL A 19 0.96 -10.81 6.57
N THR A 20 0.25 -11.13 5.49
CA THR A 20 0.03 -10.22 4.36
C THR A 20 -1.35 -10.40 3.76
N ASN A 21 -1.97 -9.30 3.30
CA ASN A 21 -3.18 -9.34 2.46
C ASN A 21 -2.87 -9.08 0.98
N SER A 22 -1.60 -8.79 0.65
CA SER A 22 -1.16 -8.44 -0.70
C SER A 22 -1.36 -9.59 -1.69
N GLN A 23 -1.73 -9.30 -2.93
CA GLN A 23 -2.01 -10.32 -3.96
C GLN A 23 -0.82 -11.22 -4.31
N ILE A 24 0.38 -10.65 -4.32
CA ILE A 24 1.63 -11.32 -4.76
C ILE A 24 2.81 -10.96 -3.84
N GLU A 25 2.61 -11.07 -2.53
CA GLU A 25 3.66 -10.94 -1.50
C GLU A 25 4.32 -9.55 -1.40
N GLN A 26 3.69 -8.49 -1.94
CA GLN A 26 4.31 -7.16 -2.02
C GLN A 26 4.68 -6.58 -0.66
N GLU A 27 3.87 -6.76 0.39
CA GLU A 27 4.18 -6.25 1.74
C GLU A 27 5.45 -6.89 2.30
N ARG A 28 5.55 -8.22 2.18
CA ARG A 28 6.70 -8.99 2.66
C ARG A 28 7.95 -8.62 1.87
N TRP A 29 7.84 -8.50 0.55
CA TRP A 29 8.94 -8.04 -0.29
C TRP A 29 9.40 -6.63 0.09
N ALA A 30 8.47 -5.68 0.27
CA ALA A 30 8.81 -4.31 0.67
C ALA A 30 9.46 -4.27 2.05
N PHE A 31 8.95 -5.05 3.02
CA PHE A 31 9.52 -5.17 4.35
C PHE A 31 10.95 -5.76 4.30
N ALA A 32 11.14 -6.82 3.49
CA ALA A 32 12.43 -7.46 3.27
C ALA A 32 13.46 -6.49 2.68
N MET A 33 13.08 -5.79 1.60
CA MET A 33 13.92 -4.80 0.91
C MET A 33 14.23 -3.59 1.79
N CYS A 34 13.36 -3.27 2.74
CA CYS A 34 13.59 -2.23 3.74
C CYS A 34 14.27 -2.76 5.01
N ASN A 35 14.87 -3.95 4.96
CA ASN A 35 15.66 -4.53 6.04
C ASN A 35 14.88 -4.60 7.37
N GLY A 36 13.61 -4.99 7.30
CA GLY A 36 12.74 -5.14 8.46
C GLY A 36 12.34 -3.84 9.14
N ARG A 37 12.44 -2.71 8.44
CA ARG A 37 12.17 -1.38 8.99
C ARG A 37 10.78 -1.31 9.61
N ARG A 38 10.71 -0.85 10.85
CA ARG A 38 9.50 -0.34 11.49
C ARG A 38 9.44 1.19 11.38
N GLY A 39 8.24 1.77 11.41
CA GLY A 39 8.08 3.23 11.28
C GLY A 39 8.52 3.79 9.93
N GLY A 40 8.29 3.04 8.85
CA GLY A 40 8.57 3.49 7.48
C GLY A 40 7.49 4.42 6.92
N ARG A 41 7.59 4.71 5.62
CA ARG A 41 6.56 5.45 4.88
C ARG A 41 6.16 4.73 3.62
N PHE A 42 4.87 4.78 3.28
CA PHE A 42 4.34 4.19 2.05
C PHE A 42 3.41 5.14 1.30
N ALA A 43 3.21 4.85 0.03
CA ALA A 43 2.13 5.42 -0.77
C ALA A 43 1.53 4.28 -1.61
N GLU A 44 0.23 4.04 -1.46
CA GLU A 44 -0.48 2.97 -2.15
C GLU A 44 -1.48 3.54 -3.16
N MET A 45 -1.35 3.13 -4.42
CA MET A 45 -2.16 3.59 -5.54
C MET A 45 -3.15 2.49 -5.93
N GLY A 46 -4.44 2.80 -5.96
CA GLY A 46 -5.48 1.79 -6.15
C GLY A 46 -5.67 0.96 -4.89
N ALA A 47 -5.86 1.62 -3.75
CA ALA A 47 -5.97 0.98 -2.44
C ALA A 47 -7.29 0.20 -2.22
N PHE A 48 -8.18 0.17 -3.22
CA PHE A 48 -9.40 -0.62 -3.21
C PHE A 48 -10.25 -0.37 -1.94
N ASP A 49 -10.67 -1.42 -1.24
CA ASP A 49 -11.43 -1.33 0.01
C ASP A 49 -10.55 -1.08 1.25
N GLY A 50 -9.23 -0.97 1.09
CA GLY A 50 -8.29 -0.73 2.18
C GLY A 50 -7.95 -1.94 3.04
N PHE A 51 -8.35 -3.16 2.66
CA PHE A 51 -8.01 -4.35 3.43
C PHE A 51 -7.71 -5.53 2.52
N LEU A 52 -8.65 -5.91 1.68
CA LEU A 52 -8.49 -6.98 0.71
C LEU A 52 -7.46 -6.55 -0.34
N HIS A 53 -6.49 -7.40 -0.62
CA HIS A 53 -5.45 -7.15 -1.63
C HIS A 53 -4.56 -5.93 -1.33
N SER A 54 -4.60 -5.38 -0.13
CA SER A 54 -3.77 -4.22 0.23
C SER A 54 -2.29 -4.59 0.28
N ASN A 55 -1.47 -3.71 -0.28
CA ASN A 55 -0.02 -3.81 -0.31
C ASN A 55 0.66 -3.02 0.81
N SER A 56 -0.11 -2.52 1.78
CA SER A 56 0.43 -1.74 2.90
C SER A 56 -0.28 -1.98 4.23
N TYR A 57 -1.22 -2.92 4.30
CA TYR A 57 -2.09 -3.08 5.46
C TYR A 57 -1.33 -3.39 6.74
N PHE A 58 -0.56 -4.48 6.73
CA PHE A 58 0.24 -4.92 7.86
C PHE A 58 1.49 -4.06 8.05
N LEU A 59 2.05 -3.48 6.98
CA LEU A 59 3.09 -2.46 7.11
C LEU A 59 2.62 -1.29 8.00
N GLU A 60 1.38 -0.83 7.81
CA GLU A 60 0.76 0.19 8.66
C GLU A 60 0.49 -0.34 10.07
N THR A 61 -0.32 -1.40 10.21
CA THR A 61 -0.90 -1.78 11.51
C THR A 61 0.11 -2.48 12.43
N GLU A 62 0.97 -3.34 11.88
CA GLU A 62 1.87 -4.18 12.67
C GLU A 62 3.30 -3.65 12.70
N HIS A 63 3.71 -2.92 11.66
CA HIS A 63 5.07 -2.38 11.53
C HIS A 63 5.13 -0.86 11.71
N GLY A 64 4.00 -0.21 11.96
CA GLY A 64 3.90 1.20 12.33
C GLY A 64 4.28 2.16 11.20
N TRP A 65 4.21 1.72 9.95
CA TRP A 65 4.45 2.61 8.81
C TRP A 65 3.32 3.63 8.68
N GLN A 66 3.65 4.82 8.17
CA GLN A 66 2.68 5.88 7.93
C GLN A 66 2.66 6.25 6.45
N GLY A 67 1.47 6.44 5.89
CA GLY A 67 1.39 6.62 4.44
C GLY A 67 0.12 7.27 3.94
N VAL A 68 -0.01 7.22 2.62
CA VAL A 68 -1.15 7.72 1.86
C VAL A 68 -1.73 6.59 1.02
N CYS A 69 -3.03 6.40 1.08
CA CYS A 69 -3.78 5.49 0.22
C CYS A 69 -4.64 6.29 -0.77
N VAL A 70 -4.62 5.91 -2.04
CA VAL A 70 -5.34 6.60 -3.11
C VAL A 70 -6.32 5.64 -3.78
N GLU A 71 -7.60 6.02 -3.85
CA GLU A 71 -8.64 5.24 -4.53
C GLU A 71 -9.68 6.17 -5.18
N PRO A 72 -9.82 6.19 -6.51
CA PRO A 72 -10.78 7.06 -7.19
C PRO A 72 -12.25 6.64 -7.05
N ASN A 73 -12.56 5.35 -6.88
CA ASN A 73 -13.94 4.85 -6.83
C ASN A 73 -14.61 5.26 -5.50
N PRO A 74 -15.67 6.09 -5.51
CA PRO A 74 -16.31 6.57 -4.29
C PRO A 74 -16.82 5.46 -3.35
N THR A 75 -17.32 4.35 -3.90
CA THR A 75 -17.84 3.22 -3.11
C THR A 75 -16.72 2.50 -2.39
N LEU A 76 -15.62 2.21 -3.10
CA LEU A 76 -14.44 1.56 -2.50
C LEU A 76 -13.74 2.50 -1.51
N PHE A 77 -13.67 3.79 -1.85
CA PHE A 77 -13.09 4.82 -1.00
C PHE A 77 -13.80 4.93 0.37
N ALA A 78 -15.12 4.76 0.41
CA ALA A 78 -15.87 4.73 1.67
C ALA A 78 -15.48 3.53 2.55
N SER A 79 -15.13 2.39 1.96
CA SER A 79 -14.58 1.24 2.70
C SER A 79 -13.14 1.47 3.11
N LEU A 80 -12.31 1.99 2.19
CA LEU A 80 -10.91 2.36 2.46
C LEU A 80 -10.79 3.23 3.70
N ARG A 81 -11.60 4.29 3.79
CA ARG A 81 -11.59 5.19 4.95
C ARG A 81 -12.00 4.56 6.27
N ARG A 82 -12.77 3.47 6.25
CA ARG A 82 -13.14 2.72 7.46
C ARG A 82 -12.06 1.72 7.87
N ASN A 83 -11.30 1.21 6.90
CA ASN A 83 -10.32 0.15 7.11
C ASN A 83 -8.89 0.66 7.37
N ARG A 84 -8.59 1.94 7.12
CA ARG A 84 -7.23 2.52 7.26
C ARG A 84 -7.19 3.67 8.26
N SER A 85 -6.05 3.81 8.96
CA SER A 85 -5.68 5.02 9.70
C SER A 85 -4.79 5.96 8.86
N ALA A 86 -4.16 5.46 7.79
CA ALA A 86 -3.44 6.27 6.82
C ALA A 86 -4.30 7.35 6.14
N LEU A 87 -3.63 8.38 5.60
CA LEU A 87 -4.29 9.45 4.86
C LEU A 87 -4.92 8.88 3.57
N CYS A 88 -6.24 8.90 3.48
CA CYS A 88 -6.96 8.41 2.30
C CYS A 88 -7.37 9.56 1.37
N LEU A 89 -7.02 9.48 0.10
CA LEU A 89 -7.36 10.46 -0.94
C LEU A 89 -8.26 9.84 -2.02
N GLN A 90 -9.44 10.44 -2.24
CA GLN A 90 -10.37 10.02 -3.29
C GLN A 90 -9.98 10.65 -4.63
N ARG A 91 -8.89 10.19 -5.24
CA ARG A 91 -8.34 10.72 -6.49
C ARG A 91 -7.80 9.58 -7.33
N ALA A 92 -7.68 9.78 -8.64
CA ALA A 92 -6.86 8.93 -9.49
C ALA A 92 -5.44 9.52 -9.54
N VAL A 93 -4.42 8.65 -9.61
CA VAL A 93 -3.07 9.08 -9.97
C VAL A 93 -2.91 9.01 -11.48
N TYR A 94 -2.55 10.12 -12.09
CA TYR A 94 -2.37 10.25 -13.52
C TYR A 94 -1.20 11.17 -13.83
N ARG A 95 -0.75 11.17 -15.09
CA ARG A 95 0.41 11.95 -15.54
C ARG A 95 0.26 13.45 -15.35
N GLU A 96 -0.96 13.97 -15.49
CA GLU A 96 -1.26 15.41 -15.43
C GLU A 96 -2.40 15.72 -14.46
N PRO A 97 -2.31 16.79 -13.67
CA PRO A 97 -3.40 17.20 -12.77
C PRO A 97 -4.59 17.78 -13.55
N GLY A 98 -5.78 17.74 -12.94
CA GLY A 98 -6.96 18.46 -13.45
C GLY A 98 -7.67 17.84 -14.66
N ARG A 99 -7.26 16.64 -15.11
CA ARG A 99 -7.96 15.90 -16.17
C ARG A 99 -9.19 15.19 -15.61
N ILE A 100 -10.31 15.27 -16.34
CA ILE A 100 -11.50 14.45 -16.11
C ILE A 100 -11.40 13.25 -17.04
N LEU A 101 -11.29 12.05 -16.48
CA LEU A 101 -11.19 10.79 -17.21
C LEU A 101 -12.38 9.89 -16.84
N SER A 102 -12.91 9.15 -17.82
CA SER A 102 -13.91 8.12 -17.56
C SER A 102 -13.26 6.94 -16.85
N PHE A 103 -13.71 6.64 -15.64
CA PHE A 103 -13.30 5.44 -14.92
C PHE A 103 -14.15 4.25 -15.37
N LEU A 104 -13.52 3.27 -16.02
CA LEU A 104 -14.17 1.98 -16.29
C LEU A 104 -14.01 1.12 -15.03
N ALA A 105 -15.06 1.11 -14.20
CA ALA A 105 -15.11 0.24 -13.04
C ALA A 105 -15.20 -1.22 -13.49
N SER A 106 -14.10 -1.97 -13.32
CA SER A 106 -14.14 -3.43 -13.29
C SER A 106 -13.86 -3.88 -11.85
N GLN A 107 -14.41 -5.03 -11.45
CA GLN A 107 -14.41 -5.44 -10.04
C GLN A 107 -13.00 -5.64 -9.45
N GLU A 108 -12.03 -6.12 -10.24
CA GLU A 108 -10.65 -6.38 -9.77
C GLU A 108 -9.57 -5.50 -10.42
N ILE A 109 -9.80 -4.95 -11.63
CA ILE A 109 -8.81 -4.14 -12.34
C ILE A 109 -9.51 -2.95 -13.02
N GLY A 110 -9.73 -1.87 -12.28
CA GLY A 110 -10.17 -0.60 -12.88
C GLY A 110 -9.07 -0.03 -13.78
N THR A 111 -9.43 0.47 -14.96
CA THR A 111 -8.47 1.14 -15.88
C THR A 111 -9.00 2.51 -16.26
N LEU A 112 -8.08 3.46 -16.46
CA LEU A 112 -8.38 4.74 -17.08
C LEU A 112 -8.51 4.53 -18.59
N ALA A 113 -9.71 4.75 -19.14
CA ALA A 113 -9.92 4.70 -20.59
C ALA A 113 -9.57 6.05 -21.21
N GLU A 114 -8.60 6.06 -22.13
CA GLU A 114 -8.41 7.19 -23.04
C GLU A 114 -9.30 6.99 -24.26
N CYS A 115 -10.41 7.74 -24.36
CA CYS A 115 -11.07 7.92 -25.65
C CYS A 115 -10.16 8.82 -26.52
N ARG A 116 -9.47 8.21 -27.48
CA ARG A 116 -8.88 8.97 -28.59
C ARG A 116 -10.03 9.43 -29.50
N GLY A 117 -10.25 10.74 -29.52
CA GLY A 117 -11.04 11.38 -30.58
C GLY A 117 -10.31 11.36 -31.92
#